data_AF-A0A358CWP4-F1
#
_entry.id   AF-A0A358CWP4-F1
#
_cell.length_a   1.000
_cell.length_b   1.000
_cell.length_c   1.000
_cell.angle_alpha   90.00
_cell.angle_beta   90.00
_cell.angle_gamma   90.00
#
_symmetry.space_group_name_H-M   'P 1'
#
loop_
_entity.id
_entity.type
_entity.pdbx_description
1 polymer ?
#
loop_
_entity_poly.entity_id
_entity_poly.type
_entity_poly.pdbx_seq_one_letter_code
_entity_poly.pdbx_strand_id
1 'polypeptide(L)'
;FPKKKHQNFSRLSSDDQQRVRSMAAILRLAGGLDRSRSQQVKDVLASIDNDGANLVVVSDANPQVDIWGAERRTDLFEKAFDMPVRIRWAGPEKDQM
;
A
#
# COMPACT_ATOMS: atom_id res chain seq x y z
N PHE A 1 2.03 13.88 -4.41
CA PHE A 1 0.73 13.74 -3.72
C PHE A 1 -0.06 15.03 -3.74
N PRO A 2 -1.41 14.94 -3.69
CA PRO A 2 -2.27 16.11 -3.61
C PRO A 2 -1.90 16.93 -2.37
N LYS A 3 -1.48 18.18 -2.58
CA LYS A 3 -1.21 19.12 -1.50
C LYS A 3 -2.32 20.17 -1.50
N LYS A 4 -2.57 20.82 -0.35
CA LYS A 4 -3.53 21.93 -0.24
C LYS A 4 -3.32 23.04 -1.27
N LYS A 5 -2.11 23.17 -1.83
CA LYS A 5 -1.78 24.13 -2.91
C LYS A 5 -2.30 23.72 -4.31
N HIS A 6 -2.85 22.52 -4.49
CA HIS A 6 -3.40 22.09 -5.78
C HIS A 6 -4.87 22.52 -5.85
N GLN A 7 -5.22 23.43 -6.77
CA GLN A 7 -6.56 24.03 -6.85
C GLN A 7 -7.70 23.00 -6.90
N ASN A 8 -7.55 21.92 -7.67
CA ASN A 8 -8.58 20.89 -7.78
C ASN A 8 -8.80 20.15 -6.45
N PHE A 9 -7.77 20.04 -5.62
CA PHE A 9 -7.84 19.38 -4.32
C PHE A 9 -8.38 20.32 -3.24
N SER A 10 -7.97 21.59 -3.24
CA SER A 10 -8.39 22.58 -2.24
C SER A 10 -9.87 22.95 -2.33
N ARG A 11 -10.49 22.77 -3.51
CA ARG A 11 -11.93 23.01 -3.74
C ARG A 11 -12.82 21.91 -3.19
N LEU A 12 -12.26 20.76 -2.83
CA LEU A 12 -13.01 19.66 -2.25
C LEU A 12 -13.38 19.94 -0.79
N SER A 13 -14.49 19.37 -0.34
CA SER A 13 -14.85 19.32 1.08
C SER A 13 -13.74 18.65 1.90
N SER A 14 -13.69 18.92 3.21
CA SER A 14 -12.72 18.29 4.11
C SER A 14 -12.78 16.75 4.04
N ASP A 15 -13.98 16.20 3.93
CA ASP A 15 -14.23 14.76 3.83
C ASP A 15 -13.72 14.20 2.51
N ASP A 16 -13.97 14.87 1.39
CA ASP A 16 -13.49 14.42 0.08
C ASP A 16 -11.97 14.57 -0.05
N GLN A 17 -11.40 15.62 0.55
CA GLN A 17 -9.94 15.71 0.68
C GLN A 17 -9.37 14.53 1.46
N GLN A 18 -10.06 14.09 2.52
CA GLN A 18 -9.64 12.91 3.28
C GLN A 18 -9.75 11.64 2.45
N ARG A 19 -10.88 11.41 1.76
CA ARG A 19 -11.04 10.27 0.83
C ARG A 19 -9.95 10.24 -0.23
N VAL A 20 -9.65 11.38 -0.85
CA VAL A 20 -8.59 11.48 -1.87
C VAL A 20 -7.21 11.19 -1.27
N ARG A 21 -6.91 11.65 -0.05
CA ARG A 21 -5.65 11.30 0.64
C ARG A 21 -5.54 9.80 0.88
N SER A 22 -6.59 9.18 1.42
CA SER A 22 -6.64 7.73 1.67
C SER A 22 -6.47 6.91 0.39
N MET A 23 -7.21 7.23 -0.68
CA MET A 23 -7.07 6.53 -1.97
C MET A 23 -5.68 6.73 -2.59
N ALA A 24 -5.14 7.95 -2.54
CA ALA A 24 -3.81 8.22 -3.07
C ALA A 24 -2.74 7.43 -2.31
N ALA A 25 -2.89 7.28 -0.98
CA ALA A 25 -1.99 6.48 -0.17
C ALA A 25 -2.01 5.00 -0.56
N ILE A 26 -3.20 4.41 -0.68
CA ILE A 26 -3.38 3.02 -1.12
C ILE A 26 -2.76 2.82 -2.51
N LEU A 27 -3.08 3.69 -3.48
CA LEU A 27 -2.55 3.61 -4.84
C LEU A 27 -1.02 3.69 -4.90
N ARG A 28 -0.40 4.47 -4.01
CA ARG A 28 1.06 4.57 -3.98
C ARG A 28 1.71 3.30 -3.44
N LEU A 29 1.12 2.66 -2.43
CA LEU A 29 1.56 1.35 -1.96
C LEU A 29 1.40 0.30 -3.07
N ALA A 30 0.25 0.27 -3.73
CA ALA A 30 0.00 -0.62 -4.87
C ALA A 30 1.04 -0.42 -5.98
N GLY A 31 1.33 0.83 -6.37
CA GLY A 31 2.39 1.13 -7.34
C GLY A 31 3.81 0.89 -6.84
N GLY A 32 4.00 0.66 -5.54
CA GLY A 32 5.25 0.15 -4.96
C GLY A 32 5.34 -1.37 -5.09
N LEU A 33 4.24 -2.09 -4.88
CA LEU A 33 4.12 -3.54 -5.09
C LEU A 33 4.15 -3.95 -6.57
N ASP A 34 4.04 -2.99 -7.49
CA ASP A 34 4.26 -3.16 -8.94
C ASP A 34 5.57 -2.49 -9.41
N ARG A 35 6.61 -2.49 -8.56
CA ARG A 35 7.86 -1.77 -8.83
C ARG A 35 8.62 -2.38 -10.02
N SER A 36 8.67 -3.70 -10.07
CA SER A 36 9.37 -4.48 -11.09
C SER A 36 8.60 -4.52 -12.41
N ARG A 37 7.28 -4.28 -12.38
CA ARG A 37 6.35 -4.48 -13.50
C ARG A 37 6.34 -5.89 -14.06
N SER A 38 6.73 -6.87 -13.24
CA SER A 38 6.83 -8.28 -13.62
C SER A 38 5.53 -9.05 -13.43
N GLN A 39 4.50 -8.42 -12.84
CA GLN A 39 3.28 -9.09 -12.36
C GLN A 39 3.54 -10.25 -11.37
N GLN A 40 4.67 -10.22 -10.67
CA GLN A 40 5.02 -11.25 -9.68
C GLN A 40 4.10 -11.22 -8.46
N VAL A 41 3.70 -10.03 -7.99
CA VAL A 41 2.67 -9.90 -6.94
C VAL A 41 1.30 -10.23 -7.54
N LYS A 42 0.68 -11.32 -7.07
CA LYS A 42 -0.62 -11.79 -7.54
C LYS A 42 -1.79 -11.28 -6.71
N ASP A 43 -1.58 -11.13 -5.41
CA ASP A 43 -2.60 -10.69 -4.46
C ASP A 43 -1.97 -10.03 -3.22
N VAL A 44 -2.78 -9.29 -2.47
CA VAL A 44 -2.41 -8.66 -1.20
C VAL A 44 -3.55 -8.86 -0.21
N LEU A 45 -3.31 -9.67 0.82
CA LEU A 45 -4.25 -9.79 1.93
C LEU A 45 -3.98 -8.66 2.92
N ALA A 46 -4.99 -7.81 3.15
CA ALA A 46 -4.90 -6.68 4.06
C ALA A 46 -5.73 -6.93 5.32
N SER A 47 -5.12 -6.72 6.49
CA SER A 47 -5.82 -6.75 7.78
C SER A 47 -5.35 -5.59 8.67
N ILE A 48 -6.17 -5.24 9.67
CA ILE A 48 -5.83 -4.24 10.69
C ILE A 48 -5.92 -4.92 12.06
N ASP A 49 -4.92 -4.69 12.90
CA ASP A 49 -4.89 -5.10 14.30
C ASP A 49 -4.48 -3.92 15.20
N ASN A 50 -4.23 -4.19 16.48
CA ASN A 50 -3.82 -3.17 17.46
C ASN A 50 -2.47 -2.50 17.12
N ASP A 51 -1.64 -3.17 16.32
CA ASP A 51 -0.30 -2.71 15.98
C ASP A 51 -0.25 -2.03 14.60
N GLY A 52 -1.37 -1.99 13.85
CA GLY A 52 -1.50 -1.26 12.58
C GLY A 52 -2.01 -2.10 11.40
N ALA A 53 -1.71 -1.62 10.20
CA ALA A 53 -2.08 -2.31 8.96
C ALA A 53 -1.04 -3.38 8.61
N ASN A 54 -1.52 -4.59 8.29
CA ASN A 54 -0.68 -5.69 7.83
C ASN A 54 -1.03 -6.02 6.38
N LEU A 55 -0.04 -5.98 5.50
CA LEU A 55 -0.15 -6.37 4.10
C LEU A 55 0.66 -7.66 3.87
N VAL A 56 -0.04 -8.74 3.55
CA VAL A 56 0.55 -10.02 3.19
C VAL A 56 0.54 -10.16 1.67
N VAL A 57 1.72 -10.07 1.08
CA VAL A 57 1.93 -10.18 -0.37
C VAL A 57 1.90 -11.63 -0.77
N VAL A 58 1.06 -11.99 -1.75
CA VAL A 58 0.96 -13.32 -2.35
C VAL A 58 1.72 -13.31 -3.67
N SER A 59 2.64 -14.26 -3.82
CA SER A 59 3.53 -14.39 -4.98
C SER A 59 4.16 -15.78 -4.98
N ASP A 60 4.32 -16.41 -6.15
CA ASP A 60 4.93 -17.74 -6.31
C ASP A 60 6.44 -17.73 -6.04
N ALA A 61 7.09 -16.61 -6.36
CA ALA A 61 8.52 -16.40 -6.18
C ALA A 61 8.78 -15.24 -5.23
N ASN A 62 10.00 -15.12 -4.70
CA ASN A 62 10.36 -14.07 -3.75
C ASN A 62 10.13 -12.65 -4.32
N PRO A 63 9.14 -11.87 -3.81
CA PRO A 63 8.77 -10.56 -4.36
C PRO A 63 9.52 -9.40 -3.69
N GLN A 64 10.75 -9.62 -3.21
CA GLN A 64 11.47 -8.65 -2.37
C GLN A 64 11.68 -7.29 -3.02
N VAL A 65 11.88 -7.23 -4.34
CA VAL A 65 12.03 -5.96 -5.08
C VAL A 65 10.76 -5.11 -4.99
N ASP A 66 9.59 -5.75 -5.08
CA ASP A 66 8.28 -5.10 -5.03
C ASP A 66 7.89 -4.73 -3.59
N ILE A 67 8.18 -5.60 -2.61
CA ILE A 67 8.03 -5.27 -1.18
C ILE A 67 8.86 -4.03 -0.84
N TRP A 68 10.14 -4.01 -1.20
CA TRP A 68 11.01 -2.86 -0.96
C TRP A 68 10.51 -1.59 -1.66
N GLY A 69 9.94 -1.75 -2.87
CA GLY A 69 9.29 -0.67 -3.60
C GLY A 69 8.11 -0.04 -2.84
N ALA A 70 7.32 -0.85 -2.15
CA ALA A 70 6.20 -0.43 -1.32
C ALA A 70 6.63 0.14 0.04
N GLU A 71 7.61 -0.48 0.71
CA GLU A 71 8.15 -0.01 2.01
C GLU A 71 8.69 1.43 1.92
N ARG A 72 9.29 1.82 0.79
CA ARG A 72 9.78 3.20 0.58
C ARG A 72 8.67 4.23 0.38
N ARG A 73 7.40 3.79 0.42
CA ARG A 73 6.23 4.59 0.04
C ARG A 73 5.13 4.55 1.10
N THR A 74 5.42 4.05 2.29
CA THR A 74 4.49 3.96 3.43
C THR A 74 4.14 5.33 4.00
N ASP A 75 5.01 6.33 3.81
CA ASP A 75 4.94 7.67 4.39
C ASP A 75 3.55 8.33 4.27
N LEU A 76 2.89 8.24 3.11
CA LEU A 76 1.54 8.80 2.98
C LEU A 76 0.48 7.91 3.63
N PHE A 77 0.60 6.59 3.54
CA PHE A 77 -0.37 5.69 4.16
C PHE A 77 -0.42 5.92 5.67
N GLU A 78 0.74 5.91 6.31
CA GLU A 78 0.82 6.10 7.76
C GLU A 78 0.24 7.45 8.17
N LYS A 79 0.51 8.50 7.40
CA LYS A 79 -0.07 9.82 7.64
C LYS A 79 -1.57 9.90 7.37
N ALA A 80 -2.08 9.17 6.37
CA ALA A 80 -3.47 9.24 5.95
C ALA A 80 -4.40 8.43 6.87
N PHE A 81 -3.90 7.34 7.44
CA PHE A 81 -4.66 6.42 8.28
C PHE A 81 -4.26 6.46 9.77
N ASP A 82 -3.22 7.24 10.11
CA ASP A 82 -2.70 7.38 11.48
C ASP A 82 -2.33 6.03 12.13
N MET A 83 -1.74 5.14 11.34
CA MET A 83 -1.29 3.82 11.78
C MET A 83 -0.08 3.35 10.97
N PRO A 84 0.85 2.61 11.57
CA PRO A 84 1.98 2.04 10.83
C PRO A 84 1.48 0.96 9.85
N VAL A 85 2.30 0.67 8.83
CA VAL A 85 2.04 -0.43 7.90
C VAL A 85 3.21 -1.40 7.85
N ARG A 86 2.93 -2.68 7.97
CA ARG A 86 3.90 -3.77 7.82
C ARG A 86 3.60 -4.56 6.56
N ILE A 87 4.64 -4.86 5.80
CA ILE A 87 4.53 -5.60 4.54
C ILE A 87 5.39 -6.85 4.67
N ARG A 88 4.82 -8.00 4.36
CA ARG A 88 5.56 -9.26 4.34
C ARG A 88 5.10 -10.15 3.19
N TRP A 89 5.97 -11.06 2.75
CA TRP A 89 5.59 -12.13 1.85
C TRP A 89 4.83 -13.22 2.61
N ALA A 90 3.82 -13.83 1.97
CA ALA A 90 3.15 -15.03 2.47
C ALA A 90 4.11 -16.23 2.59
N GLY A 91 5.24 -16.19 1.88
CA GLY A 91 6.09 -17.34 1.62
C GLY A 91 5.65 -18.07 0.34
N PRO A 92 6.42 -19.08 -0.09
CA PRO A 92 5.97 -19.94 -1.18
C PRO A 92 4.69 -20.66 -0.76
N GLU A 93 3.74 -20.78 -1.68
CA GLU A 93 2.57 -21.61 -1.48
C GLU A 93 3.07 -23.03 -1.15
N LYS A 94 2.77 -23.50 0.07
CA LYS A 94 3.04 -24.89 0.41
C LYS A 94 1.90 -25.67 -0.21
N ASP A 95 2.20 -26.39 -1.30
CA ASP A 95 1.29 -27.39 -1.85
C ASP A 95 0.77 -28.25 -0.68
N GLN A 96 -0.53 -28.10 -0.37
CA GLN A 96 -1.24 -29.14 0.36
C GLN A 96 -1.32 -30.31 -0.62
N MET A 97 -0.68 -31.42 -0.21
CA MET A 97 -0.50 -32.67 -0.96
C MET A 97 -1.76 -33.18 -1.64
#